data_AF-A0A1M5SBV1-F1
#
_entry.id   AF-A0A1M5SBV1-F1
#
_cell.length_a   1.000
_cell.length_b   1.000
_cell.length_c   1.000
_cell.angle_alpha   90.00
_cell.angle_beta   90.00
_cell.angle_gamma   90.00
#
_symmetry.space_group_name_H-M   'P 1'
#
loop_
_entity.id
_entity.type
_entity.pdbx_description
1 polymer ?
#
loop_
_entity_poly.entity_id
_entity_poly.type
_entity_poly.pdbx_seq_one_letter_code
_entity_poly.pdbx_strand_id
1 'polypeptide(L)'
;MEKRKHPRMVMSNLEADISDGKGFFSGVVNDISRFGLSITDVPKRLDRSADIYSIIVDGPGTHFKLLARPIWEEDDGSHKVIGAQIENSPWTWTEFVMRHEPEVEDDFRNKAN
;
A
#
# COMPACT_ATOMS: atom_id res chain seq x y z
N MET A 1 4.17 20.21 -2.17
CA MET A 1 3.38 19.11 -1.59
C MET A 1 2.35 18.71 -2.63
N GLU A 2 2.62 17.66 -3.41
CA GLU A 2 1.63 17.20 -4.41
C GLU A 2 0.36 16.75 -3.68
N LYS A 3 -0.79 17.26 -4.13
CA LYS A 3 -2.08 16.78 -3.65
C LYS A 3 -2.24 15.33 -4.09
N ARG A 4 -2.43 14.43 -3.13
CA ARG A 4 -2.65 13.00 -3.39
C ARG A 4 -3.86 12.85 -4.32
N LYS A 5 -3.73 12.04 -5.38
CA LYS A 5 -4.82 11.78 -6.35
C LYS A 5 -5.92 10.87 -5.81
N HIS A 6 -5.60 10.03 -4.82
CA HIS A 6 -6.52 9.06 -4.24
C HIS A 6 -6.48 9.10 -2.71
N PRO A 7 -7.63 8.97 -2.03
CA PRO A 7 -7.65 8.79 -0.59
C PRO A 7 -6.89 7.51 -0.21
N ARG A 8 -6.29 7.52 0.97
CA ARG A 8 -5.63 6.35 1.56
C ARG A 8 -6.30 5.99 2.85
N MET A 9 -6.43 4.70 3.10
CA MET A 9 -7.02 4.17 4.32
C MET A 9 -5.94 3.54 5.16
N VAL A 10 -5.90 3.90 6.43
CA VAL A 10 -5.02 3.27 7.39
C VAL A 10 -5.51 1.85 7.64
N MET A 11 -4.59 0.90 7.60
CA MET A 11 -4.83 -0.51 7.89
C MET A 11 -3.86 -0.94 8.98
N SER A 12 -4.33 -1.74 9.94
CA SER A 12 -3.47 -2.23 11.06
C SER A 12 -3.45 -3.74 11.18
N ASN A 13 -4.21 -4.43 10.33
CA ASN A 13 -4.43 -5.88 10.36
C ASN A 13 -3.92 -6.57 9.08
N LEU A 14 -3.05 -5.90 8.33
CA LEU A 14 -2.47 -6.40 7.09
C LEU A 14 -0.94 -6.48 7.23
N GLU A 15 -0.40 -7.66 6.93
CA GLU A 15 1.03 -7.93 6.85
C GLU A 15 1.48 -7.98 5.39
N ALA A 16 2.76 -7.73 5.15
CA ALA A 16 3.33 -7.79 3.81
C ALA A 16 4.61 -8.61 3.78
N ASP A 17 4.66 -9.61 2.91
CA ASP A 17 5.90 -10.29 2.51
C ASP A 17 6.37 -9.75 1.17
N ILE A 18 7.60 -9.24 1.15
CA ILE A 18 8.18 -8.48 0.05
C ILE A 18 9.37 -9.25 -0.50
N SER A 19 9.42 -9.44 -1.83
CA SER A 19 10.61 -9.88 -2.54
C SER A 19 11.10 -8.82 -3.51
N ASP A 20 12.39 -8.52 -3.42
CA ASP A 20 13.16 -7.68 -4.36
C ASP A 20 13.87 -8.50 -5.46
N GLY A 21 13.58 -9.80 -5.54
CA GLY A 21 14.25 -10.74 -6.45
C GLY A 21 15.60 -11.27 -5.96
N LYS A 22 16.11 -10.77 -4.82
CA LYS A 22 17.34 -11.25 -4.15
C LYS A 22 17.05 -11.93 -2.82
N GLY A 23 16.01 -11.48 -2.12
CA GLY A 23 15.59 -12.02 -0.84
C GLY A 23 14.09 -11.87 -0.59
N PHE A 24 13.71 -12.20 0.65
CA PHE A 24 12.36 -12.06 1.18
C PHE A 24 12.44 -11.32 2.52
N PHE A 25 11.52 -10.37 2.70
CA PHE A 25 11.48 -9.48 3.84
C PHE A 25 10.03 -9.23 4.22
N SER A 26 9.74 -9.16 5.52
CA SER A 26 8.38 -8.90 5.98
C SER A 26 8.24 -7.47 6.50
N GLY A 27 7.01 -6.97 6.56
CA GLY A 27 6.66 -5.69 7.14
C GLY A 27 5.16 -5.60 7.40
N VAL A 28 4.71 -4.45 7.89
CA VAL A 28 3.30 -4.20 8.22
C VAL A 28 2.74 -3.17 7.24
N VAL A 29 1.58 -3.45 6.66
CA VAL A 29 0.91 -2.48 5.79
C VAL A 29 0.29 -1.38 6.65
N ASN A 30 0.73 -0.14 6.47
CA ASN A 30 0.26 1.02 7.23
C ASN A 30 -0.96 1.69 6.58
N ASP A 31 -0.93 1.84 5.26
CA ASP A 31 -2.06 2.40 4.52
C ASP A 31 -2.15 1.83 3.10
N ILE A 32 -3.37 1.81 2.56
CA ILE A 32 -3.65 1.31 1.22
C ILE A 32 -4.54 2.27 0.43
N SER A 33 -4.48 2.12 -0.88
CA SER A 33 -5.39 2.66 -1.87
C SER A 33 -5.47 1.68 -3.04
N ARG A 34 -6.33 1.93 -4.02
CA ARG A 34 -6.43 1.08 -5.21
C ARG A 34 -5.12 1.00 -5.99
N PHE A 35 -4.28 2.03 -5.90
CA PHE A 35 -3.11 2.24 -6.75
C PHE A 35 -1.78 2.26 -6.01
N GLY A 36 -1.78 2.02 -4.70
CA GLY A 36 -0.57 2.13 -3.91
C GLY A 36 -0.79 1.73 -2.46
N LEU A 37 0.31 1.44 -1.79
CA LEU A 37 0.35 1.05 -0.39
C LEU A 37 1.59 1.64 0.30
N SER A 38 1.52 1.76 1.62
CA SER A 38 2.64 2.08 2.48
C SER A 38 2.92 0.89 3.39
N ILE A 39 4.19 0.50 3.51
CA ILE A 39 4.63 -0.62 4.36
C ILE A 39 5.67 -0.10 5.35
N THR A 40 5.48 -0.40 6.62
CA THR A 40 6.34 -0.05 7.74
C THR A 40 7.07 -1.28 8.27
N ASP A 41 8.05 -1.06 9.17
CA ASP A 41 8.82 -2.13 9.81
C ASP A 41 9.58 -3.02 8.82
N VAL A 42 9.94 -2.47 7.65
CA VAL A 42 10.64 -3.23 6.62
C VAL A 42 12.14 -3.25 6.93
N PRO A 43 12.81 -4.42 6.91
CA PRO A 43 14.25 -4.50 7.08
C PRO A 43 15.01 -3.68 6.02
N LYS A 44 16.02 -2.93 6.46
CA LYS A 44 16.88 -2.11 5.57
C LYS A 44 17.63 -2.89 4.50
N ARG A 45 17.77 -4.20 4.69
CA ARG A 45 18.44 -5.09 3.74
C ARG A 45 17.66 -5.27 2.44
N LEU A 46 16.37 -4.93 2.41
CA LEU A 46 15.59 -4.89 1.18
C LEU A 46 16.23 -3.90 0.20
N ASP A 47 16.54 -4.37 -1.00
CA ASP A 47 17.27 -3.63 -2.00
C ASP A 47 16.48 -2.39 -2.49
N ARG A 48 17.12 -1.23 -2.36
CA ARG A 48 16.59 0.07 -2.82
C ARG A 48 16.67 0.25 -4.34
N SER A 49 17.48 -0.54 -5.02
CA SER A 49 17.69 -0.47 -6.47
C SER A 49 16.74 -1.36 -7.26
N ALA A 50 15.93 -2.17 -6.58
CA ALA A 50 14.95 -3.02 -7.24
C ALA A 50 13.82 -2.17 -7.86
N ASP A 51 13.56 -2.40 -9.15
CA ASP A 51 12.59 -1.64 -9.93
C ASP A 51 11.14 -1.96 -9.54
N ILE A 52 10.87 -3.24 -9.25
CA ILE A 52 9.56 -3.77 -8.89
C ILE A 52 9.73 -4.79 -7.76
N TYR A 53 8.90 -4.66 -6.75
CA TYR A 53 8.71 -5.66 -5.69
C TYR A 53 7.56 -6.60 -6.04
N SER A 54 7.75 -7.88 -5.74
CA SER A 54 6.63 -8.82 -5.56
C SER A 54 6.19 -8.76 -4.11
N ILE A 55 4.94 -8.39 -3.86
CA ILE A 55 4.41 -8.20 -2.51
C ILE A 55 3.22 -9.14 -2.32
N ILE A 56 3.27 -9.96 -1.29
CA ILE A 56 2.12 -10.68 -0.77
C ILE A 56 1.55 -9.85 0.37
N VAL A 57 0.27 -9.51 0.29
CA VAL A 57 -0.46 -8.84 1.38
C VAL A 57 -1.43 -9.82 1.99
N ASP A 58 -1.26 -10.09 3.28
CA ASP A 58 -2.02 -11.06 4.05
C ASP A 58 -2.79 -10.41 5.20
N GLY A 59 -3.98 -10.92 5.48
CA GLY A 59 -4.83 -10.44 6.58
C GLY A 59 -6.03 -11.36 6.83
N PRO A 60 -6.93 -11.01 7.76
CA PRO A 60 -8.10 -11.81 8.10
C PRO A 60 -8.98 -12.14 6.88
N GLY A 61 -8.83 -13.36 6.34
CA GLY A 61 -9.60 -13.83 5.18
C GLY A 61 -9.20 -13.22 3.84
N THR A 62 -8.03 -12.55 3.76
CA THR A 62 -7.57 -11.90 2.54
C THR A 62 -6.12 -12.22 2.25
N HIS A 63 -5.83 -12.48 0.97
CA HIS A 63 -4.49 -12.75 0.46
C HIS A 63 -4.39 -12.15 -0.94
N PHE A 64 -3.42 -11.26 -1.17
CA PHE A 64 -3.24 -10.59 -2.46
C PHE A 64 -1.79 -10.65 -2.89
N LYS A 65 -1.56 -11.01 -4.16
CA LYS A 65 -0.27 -10.87 -4.81
C LYS A 65 -0.24 -9.60 -5.65
N LEU A 66 0.67 -8.69 -5.33
CA LEU A 66 0.83 -7.40 -5.99
C LEU A 66 2.22 -7.31 -6.63
N LEU A 67 2.31 -6.59 -7.74
CA LEU A 67 3.57 -6.04 -8.22
C LEU A 67 3.55 -4.55 -7.97
N ALA A 68 4.56 -4.04 -7.27
CA ALA A 68 4.60 -2.64 -6.87
C ALA A 68 5.99 -2.03 -7.02
N ARG A 69 6.03 -0.79 -7.49
CA ARG A 69 7.24 0.01 -7.68
C ARG A 69 7.44 0.92 -6.46
N PRO A 70 8.61 0.90 -5.79
CA PRO A 70 8.91 1.86 -4.74
C PRO A 70 8.94 3.29 -5.31
N ILE A 71 8.30 4.24 -4.63
CA ILE A 71 8.25 5.65 -5.00
C ILE A 71 9.09 6.50 -4.03
N TRP A 72 9.04 6.15 -2.74
CA TRP A 72 9.85 6.80 -1.71
C TRP A 72 10.12 5.83 -0.58
N GLU A 73 11.19 6.10 0.17
CA GLU A 73 11.53 5.40 1.40
C GLU A 73 11.93 6.39 2.50
N GLU A 74 11.54 6.11 3.73
CA GLU A 74 12.00 6.80 4.94
C GLU A 74 12.67 5.77 5.86
N ASP A 75 13.75 6.16 6.54
CA ASP A 75 14.60 5.25 7.32
C ASP A 75 14.81 5.83 8.73
N ASP A 76 14.55 5.02 9.77
CA ASP A 76 14.64 5.44 11.17
C ASP A 76 15.91 4.97 11.92
N GLY A 77 16.83 4.32 11.21
CA GLY A 77 18.03 3.72 11.81
C GLY A 77 17.96 2.19 11.96
N SER A 78 16.78 1.61 12.17
CA SER A 78 16.59 0.17 12.37
C SER A 78 15.76 -0.48 11.26
N HIS A 79 14.69 0.19 10.84
CA HIS A 79 13.77 -0.25 9.82
C HIS A 79 13.54 0.89 8.82
N LYS A 80 12.79 0.60 7.77
CA LYS A 80 12.34 1.59 6.81
C LYS A 80 10.84 1.51 6.56
N VAL A 81 10.29 2.64 6.16
CA VAL A 81 8.94 2.79 5.63
C VAL A 81 9.06 2.97 4.12
N ILE A 82 8.21 2.29 3.36
CA ILE A 82 8.22 2.31 1.90
C ILE A 82 6.83 2.69 1.41
N GLY A 83 6.76 3.75 0.60
CA GLY A 83 5.59 4.02 -0.23
C GLY A 83 5.77 3.43 -1.62
N ALA A 84 4.87 2.54 -2.02
CA ALA A 84 4.91 1.89 -3.32
C ALA A 84 3.65 2.17 -4.15
N GLN A 85 3.83 2.29 -5.46
CA GLN A 85 2.77 2.34 -6.46
C GLN A 85 2.51 0.93 -6.96
N ILE A 86 1.24 0.52 -7.02
CA ILE A 86 0.84 -0.78 -7.55
C ILE A 86 0.84 -0.71 -9.08
N GLU A 87 1.63 -1.57 -9.71
CA GLU A 87 1.72 -1.75 -11.16
C GLU A 87 0.78 -2.88 -11.64
N ASN A 88 0.64 -3.92 -10.83
CA ASN A 88 -0.27 -5.03 -11.10
C ASN A 88 -0.91 -5.54 -9.82
N SER A 89 -2.22 -5.79 -9.88
CA SER A 89 -2.99 -6.38 -8.80
C SER A 89 -4.14 -7.22 -9.35
N PRO A 90 -4.61 -8.23 -8.60
CA PRO A 90 -5.84 -8.93 -8.94
C PRO A 90 -7.04 -7.99 -8.77
N TRP A 91 -8.11 -8.21 -9.53
CA TRP A 91 -9.35 -7.43 -9.39
C TRP A 91 -9.91 -7.44 -7.96
N THR A 92 -9.73 -8.55 -7.24
CA THR A 92 -10.15 -8.71 -5.84
C THR A 92 -9.46 -7.74 -4.88
N TRP A 93 -8.26 -7.24 -5.20
CA TRP A 93 -7.63 -6.15 -4.46
C TRP A 93 -8.45 -4.87 -4.58
N THR A 94 -8.80 -4.48 -5.81
CA THR A 94 -9.61 -3.29 -6.08
C THR A 94 -10.95 -3.37 -5.35
N GLU A 95 -11.63 -4.52 -5.40
CA GLU A 95 -12.88 -4.73 -4.66
C GLU A 95 -12.68 -4.63 -3.14
N PHE A 96 -11.61 -5.24 -2.62
CA PHE A 96 -11.28 -5.16 -1.20
C PHE A 96 -11.09 -3.71 -0.76
N VAL A 97 -10.27 -2.94 -1.48
CA VAL A 97 -10.05 -1.52 -1.18
C VAL A 97 -11.36 -0.74 -1.27
N MET A 98 -12.14 -0.90 -2.35
CA MET A 98 -13.40 -0.16 -2.52
C MET A 98 -14.42 -0.43 -1.42
N ARG A 99 -14.44 -1.62 -0.82
CA ARG A 99 -15.32 -1.94 0.32
C ARG A 99 -14.94 -1.24 1.62
N HIS A 100 -13.69 -0.78 1.72
CA HIS A 100 -13.20 -0.04 2.88
C HIS A 100 -13.16 1.47 2.62
N GLU A 101 -13.17 1.91 1.35
CA GLU A 101 -13.17 3.33 1.00
C GLU A 101 -14.40 3.99 1.65
N PRO A 102 -14.24 5.12 2.37
CA PRO A 102 -15.39 5.83 2.91
C PRO A 102 -16.30 6.25 1.76
N GLU A 103 -17.61 6.13 1.97
CA GLU A 103 -18.59 6.68 1.02
C GLU A 103 -18.29 8.17 0.84
N VAL A 104 -18.11 8.59 -0.41
CA VAL A 104 -17.98 10.00 -0.73
C VAL A 104 -19.37 10.60 -0.52
N GLU A 105 -19.61 11.27 0.60
CA GLU A 105 -20.78 12.13 0.73
C GLU A 105 -20.67 13.21 -0.35
N ASP A 106 -21.43 13.03 -1.43
CA ASP A 106 -21.63 14.05 -2.46
C ASP A 106 -22.33 15.25 -1.82
N ASP A 107 -21.54 16.22 -1.32
CA ASP A 107 -21.98 17.48 -0.72
C ASP A 107 -22.56 18.46 -1.76
N PHE A 108 -23.38 17.95 -2.70
CA PHE A 108 -24.04 18.72 -3.76
C PHE A 108 -25.40 19.31 -3.33
N ARG A 109 -25.76 19.28 -2.05
CA ARG A 109 -27.10 19.71 -1.59
C ARG A 109 -27.20 20.95 -0.71
N ASN A 110 -26.15 21.75 -0.56
CA ASN A 110 -26.25 23.06 0.11
C ASN A 110 -25.86 24.24 -0.79
N LYS A 111 -26.59 24.42 -1.91
CA LYS A 111 -26.74 25.71 -2.61
C LYS A 111 -28.15 25.87 -3.17
N ALA A 112 -29.16 25.80 -2.30
CA ALA A 112 -30.47 26.36 -2.56
C ALA A 112 -31.24 26.44 -1.24
N ASN A 113 -31.08 27.55 -0.52
CA ASN A 113 -32.09 28.16 0.35
C ASN A 113 -31.64 29.60 0.66
#